data_AF-B9SGU9-F1
#
_entry.id   AF-B9SGU9-F1
#
_cell.length_a   1.000
_cell.length_b   1.000
_cell.length_c   1.000
_cell.angle_alpha   90.00
_cell.angle_beta   90.00
_cell.angle_gamma   90.00
#
_symmetry.space_group_name_H-M   'P 1'
#
loop_
_entity.id
_entity.type
_entity.pdbx_description
1 polymer ?
#
loop_
_entity_poly.entity_id
_entity_poly.type
_entity_poly.pdbx_seq_one_letter_code
_entity_poly.pdbx_strand_id
1 'polypeptide(L)'
;MWVWYLLFLSCFPGLAISGGGVVTLESIKIYNSHEWIKSVKPIVYFSCKGENNTELPDVNQLNFTYTFKGQESWQPLTEFTSTKCKRCGFYERDTFKSDDVFDEWEFCPSDFDTDGKYSRAKLHEFDASFFCPHCLPLASADSNSSSASSPKKGKGMHIAVAILVTALVSTLFLLGLLAVYKYWQKKKREQDQARFLKLFEDGDDIEDELGLGSVL
;
A
#
# COMPACT_ATOMS: atom_id res chain seq x y z
N MET A 1 16.74 -24.37 2.31
CA MET A 1 15.98 -23.95 1.10
C MET A 1 14.70 -23.17 1.39
N TRP A 2 14.18 -23.15 2.63
CA TRP A 2 12.95 -22.41 2.98
C TRP A 2 13.20 -21.01 3.55
N VAL A 3 14.37 -20.79 4.15
CA VAL A 3 14.78 -19.47 4.69
C VAL A 3 15.03 -18.45 3.57
N TRP A 4 15.55 -18.91 2.42
CA TRP A 4 15.77 -18.03 1.26
C TRP A 4 14.46 -17.62 0.57
N TYR A 5 13.42 -18.47 0.66
CA TYR A 5 12.09 -18.18 0.11
C TYR A 5 11.39 -17.07 0.91
N LEU A 6 11.58 -17.03 2.23
CA LEU A 6 11.05 -15.97 3.10
C LEU A 6 11.76 -14.63 2.92
N LEU A 7 13.06 -14.63 2.61
CA LEU A 7 13.84 -13.41 2.32
C LEU A 7 13.56 -12.83 0.91
N PHE A 8 13.18 -13.67 -0.06
CA PHE A 8 12.73 -13.20 -1.37
C PHE A 8 11.36 -12.51 -1.30
N LEU A 9 10.45 -12.97 -0.43
CA LEU A 9 9.15 -12.31 -0.23
C LEU A 9 9.25 -10.93 0.45
N SER A 10 10.29 -10.68 1.24
CA SER A 10 10.52 -9.35 1.83
C SER A 10 11.15 -8.34 0.87
N CYS A 11 11.52 -8.74 -0.35
CA CYS A 11 12.26 -7.92 -1.31
C CYS A 11 11.41 -7.45 -2.52
N PHE A 12 10.09 -7.65 -2.49
CA PHE A 12 9.16 -7.02 -3.43
C PHE A 12 8.33 -5.95 -2.71
N PRO A 13 8.83 -4.72 -2.50
CA PRO A 13 7.97 -3.59 -2.13
C PRO A 13 7.13 -3.09 -3.33
N GLY A 14 6.75 -3.99 -4.24
CA GLY A 14 6.26 -3.68 -5.58
C GLY A 14 4.89 -4.28 -5.93
N LEU A 15 4.11 -4.75 -4.96
CA LEU A 15 2.67 -4.88 -5.19
C LEU A 15 2.04 -3.52 -4.88
N ALA A 16 2.08 -2.61 -5.85
CA ALA A 16 1.23 -1.43 -5.83
C ALA A 16 -0.21 -1.95 -5.73
N ILE A 17 -0.82 -1.78 -4.57
CA ILE A 17 -2.25 -2.00 -4.41
C ILE A 17 -2.89 -1.05 -5.42
N SER A 18 -3.60 -1.64 -6.37
CA SER A 18 -4.37 -0.96 -7.40
C SER A 18 -5.32 0.04 -6.73
N GLY A 19 -4.88 1.29 -6.54
CA GLY A 19 -5.70 2.41 -6.07
C GLY A 19 -6.62 2.90 -7.19
N GLY A 20 -7.27 1.98 -7.88
CA GLY A 20 -8.10 2.22 -9.04
C GLY A 20 -9.46 1.57 -8.88
N GLY A 21 -10.50 2.23 -9.36
CA GLY A 21 -11.88 1.81 -9.20
C GLY A 21 -12.84 2.70 -9.97
N VAL A 22 -14.00 2.13 -10.29
CA VAL A 22 -15.09 2.82 -10.96
C VAL A 22 -15.89 3.61 -9.93
N VAL A 23 -16.11 4.90 -10.22
CA VAL A 23 -16.84 5.82 -9.34
C VAL A 23 -18.25 6.03 -9.86
N THR A 24 -19.23 5.78 -9.00
CA THR A 24 -20.65 6.05 -9.22
C THR A 24 -21.13 7.21 -8.38
N LEU A 25 -22.13 7.95 -8.86
CA LEU A 25 -22.84 8.93 -8.05
C LEU A 25 -23.90 8.21 -7.22
N GLU A 26 -23.89 8.36 -5.89
CA GLU A 26 -24.91 7.80 -4.99
C GLU A 26 -26.06 8.79 -4.78
N SER A 27 -25.75 10.06 -4.55
CA SER A 27 -26.77 11.09 -4.36
C SER A 27 -26.28 12.47 -4.74
N ILE A 28 -27.21 13.34 -5.13
CA ILE A 28 -26.92 14.75 -5.36
C ILE A 28 -28.13 15.63 -5.05
N LYS A 29 -27.85 16.81 -4.52
CA LYS A 29 -28.79 17.90 -4.34
C LYS A 29 -28.15 19.19 -4.82
N ILE A 30 -28.83 19.88 -5.73
CA ILE A 30 -28.43 21.21 -6.22
C ILE A 30 -29.25 22.25 -5.46
N TYR A 31 -28.59 23.23 -4.84
CA TYR A 31 -29.25 24.28 -4.06
C TYR A 31 -29.55 25.52 -4.89
N ASN A 32 -28.65 25.86 -5.80
CA ASN A 32 -28.73 27.05 -6.63
C ASN A 32 -28.44 26.70 -8.09
N SER A 33 -28.99 27.48 -9.01
CA SER A 33 -28.67 27.41 -10.45
C SER A 33 -28.21 28.79 -10.87
N HIS A 34 -27.24 28.81 -11.77
CA HIS A 34 -26.62 30.00 -12.34
C HIS A 34 -27.31 30.43 -13.65
N GLU A 35 -28.42 29.78 -14.02
CA GLU A 35 -29.28 30.16 -15.14
C GLU A 35 -29.85 31.57 -14.97
N TRP A 36 -29.68 32.37 -16.02
CA TRP A 36 -30.18 33.74 -16.08
C TRP A 36 -31.72 33.83 -16.09
N ILE A 37 -32.39 32.83 -16.69
CA ILE A 37 -33.85 32.71 -16.68
C ILE A 37 -34.27 31.70 -15.61
N LYS A 38 -34.82 32.19 -14.50
CA LYS A 38 -35.25 31.38 -13.35
C LYS A 38 -36.30 30.29 -13.64
N SER A 39 -36.95 30.33 -14.81
CA SER A 39 -37.94 29.33 -15.22
C SER A 39 -37.34 28.17 -16.04
N VAL A 40 -36.07 28.25 -16.43
CA VAL A 40 -35.37 27.18 -17.14
C VAL A 40 -34.84 26.18 -16.11
N LYS A 41 -34.89 24.89 -16.46
CA LYS A 41 -34.36 23.84 -15.60
C LYS A 41 -32.83 23.77 -15.80
N PRO A 42 -32.07 23.60 -14.71
CA PRO A 42 -30.62 23.46 -14.81
C PRO A 42 -30.26 22.20 -15.61
N ILE A 43 -29.24 22.29 -16.46
CA ILE A 43 -28.64 21.14 -17.14
C ILE A 43 -27.29 20.87 -16.49
N VAL A 44 -27.28 19.94 -15.55
CA VAL A 44 -26.09 19.62 -14.76
C VAL A 44 -25.30 18.50 -15.45
N TYR A 45 -23.98 18.66 -15.50
CA TYR A 45 -23.07 17.60 -15.92
C TYR A 45 -21.86 17.50 -15.01
N PHE A 46 -21.29 16.30 -14.94
CA PHE A 46 -20.02 16.02 -14.29
C PHE A 46 -18.93 15.88 -15.35
N SER A 47 -17.75 16.39 -15.08
CA SER A 47 -16.61 16.25 -15.99
C SER A 47 -15.29 16.11 -15.24
N CYS A 48 -14.42 15.26 -15.76
CA CYS A 48 -13.03 15.13 -15.34
C CYS A 48 -12.09 15.48 -16.50
N LYS A 49 -10.98 16.15 -16.20
CA LYS A 49 -10.00 16.57 -17.21
C LYS A 49 -9.46 15.36 -17.98
N GLY A 50 -9.66 15.37 -19.30
CA GLY A 50 -9.23 14.30 -20.21
C GLY A 50 -10.28 13.21 -20.44
N GLU A 51 -11.50 13.38 -19.92
CA GLU A 51 -12.63 12.48 -20.13
C GLU A 51 -13.79 13.20 -20.81
N ASN A 52 -14.78 12.42 -21.26
CA ASN A 52 -16.03 12.97 -21.77
C ASN A 52 -16.91 13.49 -20.63
N ASN A 53 -17.72 14.48 -20.93
CA ASN A 53 -18.70 15.00 -19.98
C ASN A 53 -19.85 14.00 -19.81
N THR A 54 -20.28 13.80 -18.56
CA THR A 54 -21.42 12.96 -18.22
C THR A 54 -22.57 13.85 -17.80
N GLU A 55 -23.62 13.92 -18.63
CA GLU A 55 -24.84 14.65 -18.29
C GLU A 55 -25.67 13.89 -17.24
N LEU A 56 -26.29 14.64 -16.33
CA LEU A 56 -27.16 14.10 -15.28
C LEU A 56 -28.62 14.47 -15.64
N PRO A 57 -29.28 13.76 -16.58
CA PRO A 57 -30.59 14.15 -17.10
C PRO A 57 -31.70 14.16 -16.04
N ASP A 58 -31.53 13.36 -14.98
CA ASP A 58 -32.49 13.23 -13.90
C ASP A 58 -32.43 14.42 -12.92
N VAL A 59 -31.29 15.12 -12.87
CA VAL A 59 -31.02 16.23 -11.93
C VAL A 59 -31.43 17.54 -12.57
N ASN A 60 -32.71 17.90 -12.40
CA ASN A 60 -33.32 19.03 -13.11
C ASN A 60 -34.18 19.95 -12.23
N GLN A 61 -34.15 19.76 -10.91
CA GLN A 61 -34.85 20.58 -9.93
C GLN A 61 -33.93 20.99 -8.79
N LEU A 62 -34.08 22.23 -8.36
CA LEU A 62 -33.39 22.76 -7.19
C LEU A 62 -34.01 22.22 -5.90
N ASN A 63 -33.19 22.09 -4.87
CA ASN A 63 -33.56 21.68 -3.52
C ASN A 63 -34.20 20.29 -3.40
N PHE A 64 -34.12 19.47 -4.44
CA PHE A 64 -34.52 18.07 -4.44
C PHE A 64 -33.30 17.16 -4.28
N THR A 65 -33.40 16.14 -3.42
CA THR A 65 -32.35 15.13 -3.25
C THR A 65 -32.63 13.95 -4.16
N TYR A 66 -31.74 13.73 -5.13
CA TYR A 66 -31.76 12.56 -5.99
C TYR A 66 -30.85 11.47 -5.41
N THR A 67 -31.29 10.21 -5.47
CA THR A 67 -30.51 9.04 -5.06
C THR A 67 -30.51 8.03 -6.20
N PHE A 68 -29.34 7.46 -6.48
CA PHE A 68 -29.08 6.59 -7.62
C PHE A 68 -28.57 5.23 -7.16
N LYS A 69 -28.63 4.23 -8.04
CA LYS A 69 -28.18 2.86 -7.76
C LYS A 69 -26.91 2.46 -8.51
N GLY A 70 -26.35 3.35 -9.31
CA GLY A 70 -25.21 3.03 -10.19
C GLY A 70 -25.60 2.21 -11.41
N GLN A 71 -26.90 2.10 -11.72
CA GLN A 71 -27.46 1.32 -12.83
C GLN A 71 -27.99 2.21 -13.96
N GLU A 72 -27.97 3.53 -13.76
CA GLU A 72 -28.42 4.52 -14.72
C GLU A 72 -27.50 4.50 -15.95
N SER A 73 -28.06 4.71 -17.14
CA SER A 73 -27.34 4.55 -18.41
C SER A 73 -26.18 5.53 -18.60
N TRP A 74 -26.16 6.62 -17.85
CA TRP A 74 -25.11 7.65 -17.87
C TRP A 74 -24.03 7.40 -16.81
N GLN A 75 -24.20 6.42 -15.92
CA GLN A 75 -23.15 5.98 -14.99
C GLN A 75 -22.21 4.98 -15.66
N PRO A 76 -20.93 4.90 -15.25
CA PRO A 76 -20.29 5.60 -14.13
C PRO A 76 -19.88 7.05 -14.44
N LEU A 77 -19.51 7.80 -13.40
CA LEU A 77 -19.04 9.18 -13.56
C LEU A 77 -17.58 9.26 -14.04
N THR A 78 -16.71 8.41 -13.50
CA THR A 78 -15.29 8.33 -13.88
C THR A 78 -14.69 7.00 -13.37
N GLU A 79 -13.48 6.67 -13.83
CA GLU A 79 -12.73 5.50 -13.38
C GLU A 79 -11.29 5.86 -13.03
N PHE A 80 -10.86 5.58 -11.80
CA PHE A 80 -9.45 5.69 -11.45
C PHE A 80 -8.67 4.47 -11.95
N THR A 81 -7.65 4.69 -12.76
CA THR A 81 -6.74 3.63 -13.24
C THR A 81 -5.42 3.58 -12.45
N SER A 82 -5.21 4.56 -11.56
CA SER A 82 -4.01 4.71 -10.75
C SER A 82 -4.32 5.54 -9.52
N THR A 83 -3.33 5.69 -8.63
CA THR A 83 -3.40 6.54 -7.44
C THR A 83 -3.41 8.04 -7.75
N LYS A 84 -3.29 8.43 -9.03
CA LYS A 84 -3.30 9.84 -9.44
C LYS A 84 -4.72 10.40 -9.35
N CYS A 85 -4.84 11.54 -8.69
CA CYS A 85 -6.05 12.32 -8.68
C CYS A 85 -6.37 12.88 -10.08
N LYS A 86 -7.65 13.14 -10.31
CA LYS A 86 -8.14 13.84 -11.49
C LYS A 86 -8.71 15.18 -11.06
N ARG A 87 -8.59 16.18 -11.92
CA ARG A 87 -9.34 17.43 -11.74
C ARG A 87 -10.74 17.23 -12.29
N CYS A 88 -11.74 17.26 -11.43
CA CYS A 88 -13.13 17.01 -11.79
C CYS A 88 -14.05 18.07 -11.20
N GLY A 89 -15.26 18.17 -11.72
CA GLY A 89 -16.22 19.16 -11.25
C GLY A 89 -17.65 18.87 -11.66
N PHE A 90 -18.56 19.59 -11.03
CA PHE A 90 -19.93 19.76 -11.49
C PHE A 90 -20.05 21.11 -12.19
N TYR A 91 -20.77 21.09 -13.31
CA TYR A 91 -20.94 22.23 -14.20
C TYR A 91 -22.41 22.36 -14.56
N GLU A 92 -22.81 23.59 -14.85
CA GLU A 92 -24.11 23.91 -15.42
C GLU A 92 -23.93 24.34 -16.86
N ARG A 93 -24.63 23.68 -17.77
CA ARG A 93 -24.55 24.02 -19.19
C ARG A 93 -25.37 25.25 -19.49
N ASP A 94 -24.77 26.21 -20.19
CA ASP A 94 -25.46 27.38 -20.70
C ASP A 94 -25.65 27.35 -22.21
N THR A 95 -26.74 27.94 -22.68
CA THR A 95 -26.99 28.08 -24.13
C THR A 95 -26.33 29.33 -24.73
N PHE A 96 -26.17 30.39 -23.94
CA PHE A 96 -25.81 31.73 -24.44
C PHE A 96 -24.52 32.31 -23.85
N LYS A 97 -23.90 31.63 -22.89
CA LYS A 97 -22.62 32.00 -22.27
C LYS A 97 -21.78 30.74 -22.05
N SER A 98 -20.58 30.93 -21.53
CA SER A 98 -19.78 29.82 -21.03
C SER A 98 -20.50 29.17 -19.85
N ASP A 99 -20.51 27.84 -19.84
CA ASP A 99 -21.00 27.01 -18.74
C ASP A 99 -20.51 27.49 -17.38
N ASP A 100 -21.43 27.60 -16.43
CA ASP A 100 -21.09 27.93 -15.06
C ASP A 100 -20.49 26.73 -14.32
N VAL A 101 -19.67 27.03 -13.30
CA VAL A 101 -18.95 26.02 -12.51
C VAL A 101 -19.55 26.00 -11.11
N PHE A 102 -20.24 24.91 -10.77
CA PHE A 102 -20.66 24.69 -9.38
C PHE A 102 -19.43 24.53 -8.48
N ASP A 103 -18.56 23.56 -8.80
CA ASP A 103 -17.25 23.40 -8.16
C ASP A 103 -16.32 22.57 -9.04
N GLU A 104 -15.02 22.86 -8.94
CA GLU A 104 -13.96 22.06 -9.55
C GLU A 104 -12.91 21.76 -8.47
N TRP A 105 -12.55 20.49 -8.28
CA TRP A 105 -11.61 20.06 -7.25
C TRP A 105 -10.71 18.91 -7.73
N GLU A 106 -9.67 18.61 -6.94
CA GLU A 106 -8.88 17.39 -7.14
C GLU A 106 -9.61 16.21 -6.52
N PHE A 107 -10.13 15.33 -7.37
CA PHE A 107 -10.84 14.12 -6.99
C PHE A 107 -9.86 12.94 -6.99
N CYS A 108 -9.62 12.38 -5.81
CA CYS A 108 -8.60 11.37 -5.57
C CYS A 108 -9.22 10.03 -5.15
N PRO A 109 -8.59 8.89 -5.49
CA PRO A 109 -8.96 7.59 -4.92
C PRO A 109 -8.87 7.55 -3.39
N SER A 110 -7.99 8.36 -2.80
CA SER A 110 -7.79 8.47 -1.36
C SER A 110 -8.87 9.26 -0.62
N ASP A 111 -9.77 9.94 -1.34
CA ASP A 111 -10.86 10.69 -0.72
C ASP A 111 -11.98 9.78 -0.20
N PHE A 112 -12.01 8.53 -0.69
CA PHE A 112 -12.98 7.52 -0.28
C PHE A 112 -12.59 6.90 1.07
N ASP A 113 -13.59 6.72 1.92
CA ASP A 113 -13.44 6.02 3.19
C ASP A 113 -13.27 4.50 2.99
N THR A 114 -13.14 3.77 4.09
CA THR A 114 -12.99 2.31 4.07
C THR A 114 -14.21 1.57 3.53
N ASP A 115 -15.38 2.24 3.52
CA ASP A 115 -16.63 1.72 2.98
C ASP A 115 -16.81 2.11 1.51
N GLY A 116 -15.81 2.77 0.90
CA GLY A 116 -15.84 3.22 -0.47
C GLY A 116 -16.74 4.42 -0.70
N LYS A 117 -17.03 5.22 0.33
CA LYS A 117 -17.89 6.41 0.24
C LYS A 117 -17.09 7.69 0.31
N TYR A 118 -17.55 8.68 -0.43
CA TYR A 118 -17.00 10.04 -0.40
C TYR A 118 -18.13 11.05 -0.57
N SER A 119 -18.13 12.11 0.25
CA SER A 119 -19.11 13.19 0.14
C SER A 119 -18.41 14.52 -0.12
N ARG A 120 -18.93 15.27 -1.09
CA ARG A 120 -18.47 16.61 -1.44
C ARG A 120 -19.66 17.56 -1.38
N ALA A 121 -19.51 18.63 -0.61
CA ALA A 121 -20.48 19.69 -0.55
C ALA A 121 -19.79 21.04 -0.76
N LYS A 122 -20.48 21.93 -1.47
CA LYS A 122 -20.11 23.34 -1.57
C LYS A 122 -21.29 24.18 -1.14
N LEU A 123 -21.02 25.07 -0.19
CA LEU A 123 -22.03 25.87 0.48
C LEU A 123 -22.89 26.63 -0.55
N HIS A 124 -24.21 26.49 -0.44
CA HIS A 124 -25.21 27.08 -1.33
C HIS A 124 -25.15 26.65 -2.81
N GLU A 125 -24.29 25.70 -3.18
CA GLU A 125 -24.16 25.22 -4.56
C GLU A 125 -24.72 23.80 -4.67
N PHE A 126 -24.09 22.81 -4.02
CA PHE A 126 -24.57 21.43 -4.02
C PHE A 126 -24.10 20.61 -2.82
N ASP A 127 -24.72 19.45 -2.64
CA ASP A 127 -24.28 18.36 -1.77
C ASP A 127 -24.38 17.05 -2.55
N ALA A 128 -23.25 16.34 -2.70
CA ALA A 128 -23.15 15.12 -3.48
C ALA A 128 -22.40 14.03 -2.71
N SER A 129 -22.80 12.78 -2.93
CA SER A 129 -22.10 11.60 -2.42
C SER A 129 -21.80 10.63 -3.56
N PHE A 130 -20.63 10.03 -3.48
CA PHE A 130 -20.03 9.15 -4.47
C PHE A 130 -19.70 7.81 -3.81
N PHE A 131 -19.67 6.77 -4.63
CA PHE A 131 -19.32 5.43 -4.21
C PHE A 131 -18.29 4.81 -5.15
N CYS A 132 -17.28 4.16 -4.56
CA CYS A 132 -16.25 3.42 -5.26
C CYS A 132 -15.75 2.27 -4.36
N PRO A 133 -16.21 1.02 -4.55
CA PRO A 133 -15.89 -0.09 -3.67
C PRO A 133 -14.42 -0.55 -3.77
N HIS A 134 -13.72 -0.14 -4.82
CA HIS A 134 -12.32 -0.51 -5.09
C HIS A 134 -11.34 0.66 -4.93
N CYS A 135 -11.82 1.86 -4.60
CA CYS A 135 -10.98 2.99 -4.25
C CYS A 135 -10.53 2.83 -2.80
N LEU A 136 -9.50 2.00 -2.56
CA LEU A 136 -8.95 1.85 -1.22
C LEU A 136 -7.99 3.01 -0.94
N PRO A 137 -8.14 3.72 0.20
CA PRO A 137 -7.21 4.76 0.59
C PRO A 137 -5.82 4.15 0.78
N LEU A 138 -4.82 4.75 0.13
CA LEU A 138 -3.42 4.37 0.36
C LEU A 138 -3.10 4.61 1.82
N ALA A 139 -2.70 3.56 2.54
CA ALA A 139 -1.97 3.71 3.79
C ALA A 139 -0.67 4.44 3.47
N SER A 140 -0.65 5.75 3.69
CA SER A 140 0.45 6.64 3.37
C SER A 140 1.65 6.25 4.22
N ALA A 141 2.67 5.67 3.58
CA ALA A 141 4.02 5.61 4.11
C ALA A 141 4.74 6.90 3.74
N ASP A 142 4.28 8.04 4.28
CA ASP A 142 4.95 9.32 4.06
C ASP A 142 5.53 9.86 5.38
N SER A 143 6.84 10.03 5.33
CA SER A 143 7.65 10.63 6.37
C SER A 143 7.66 12.14 6.20
N ASN A 144 7.52 12.83 7.33
CA ASN A 144 7.78 14.27 7.56
C ASN A 144 6.76 15.30 7.06
N SER A 145 5.91 15.79 7.98
CA SER A 145 6.15 17.01 8.79
C SER A 145 4.91 17.91 8.97
N SER A 146 4.64 18.23 10.24
CA SER A 146 3.82 19.33 10.81
C SER A 146 2.36 19.46 10.36
N SER A 147 1.33 19.57 11.21
CA SER A 147 1.23 19.84 12.65
C SER A 147 -0.26 19.81 13.05
N ALA A 148 -0.51 19.51 14.34
CA ALA A 148 -1.69 19.83 15.15
C ALA A 148 -2.65 18.67 15.55
N SER A 149 -2.31 18.09 16.72
CA SER A 149 -3.17 17.77 17.88
C SER A 149 -4.48 16.97 17.71
N SER A 150 -4.48 15.72 18.19
CA SER A 150 -5.08 15.32 19.50
C SER A 150 -5.13 13.79 19.66
N PRO A 151 -5.08 13.25 20.90
CA PRO A 151 -4.50 11.94 21.17
C PRO A 151 -5.53 10.79 21.12
N LYS A 152 -5.24 9.74 20.34
CA LYS A 152 -5.93 8.44 20.46
C LYS A 152 -4.93 7.32 20.79
N LYS A 153 -4.70 7.19 22.09
CA LYS A 153 -4.72 5.95 22.89
C LYS A 153 -4.40 4.63 22.15
N GLY A 154 -3.20 4.10 22.42
CA GLY A 154 -3.08 2.68 22.75
C GLY A 154 -2.59 1.68 21.68
N LYS A 155 -1.90 2.10 20.61
CA LYS A 155 -1.41 1.15 19.57
C LYS A 155 0.13 1.10 19.39
N GLY A 156 0.89 1.85 20.19
CA GLY A 156 2.37 1.90 20.09
C GLY A 156 3.11 0.76 20.79
N MET A 157 2.53 0.17 21.86
CA MET A 157 3.24 -0.80 22.70
C MET A 157 3.42 -2.16 22.02
N HIS A 158 2.46 -2.60 21.21
CA HIS A 158 2.57 -3.89 20.49
C HIS A 158 3.66 -3.87 19.41
N ILE A 159 3.88 -2.73 18.76
CA ILE A 159 4.90 -2.60 17.71
C ILE A 159 6.30 -2.59 18.33
N ALA A 160 6.50 -1.84 19.41
CA ALA A 160 7.78 -1.79 20.12
C ALA A 160 8.18 -3.16 20.69
N VAL A 161 7.22 -3.91 21.25
CA VAL A 161 7.46 -5.27 21.76
C VAL A 161 7.82 -6.23 20.63
N ALA A 162 7.14 -6.15 19.48
CA ALA A 162 7.46 -7.01 18.34
C ALA A 162 8.89 -6.79 17.84
N ILE A 163 9.35 -5.53 17.75
CA ILE A 163 10.70 -5.20 17.31
C ILE A 163 11.74 -5.75 18.30
N LEU A 164 11.50 -5.58 19.61
CA LEU A 164 12.43 -6.00 20.65
C LEU A 164 12.59 -7.53 20.70
N VAL A 165 11.49 -8.28 20.59
CA VAL A 165 11.52 -9.75 20.55
C VAL A 165 12.30 -10.24 19.32
N THR A 166 12.09 -9.62 18.16
CA THR A 166 12.77 -10.00 16.92
C THR A 166 14.28 -9.78 17.00
N ALA A 167 14.72 -8.66 17.60
CA ALA A 167 16.13 -8.38 17.82
C ALA A 167 16.80 -9.39 18.77
N LEU A 168 16.11 -9.79 19.84
CA LEU A 168 16.61 -10.78 20.80
C LEU A 168 16.75 -12.17 20.16
N VAL A 169 15.78 -12.62 19.38
CA VAL A 169 15.85 -13.93 18.70
C VAL A 169 17.00 -13.97 17.69
N SER A 170 17.20 -12.90 16.92
CA SER A 170 18.28 -12.80 15.94
C SER A 170 19.67 -12.86 16.58
N THR A 171 19.87 -12.15 17.70
CA THR A 171 21.16 -12.16 18.41
C THR A 171 21.49 -13.52 19.00
N LEU A 172 20.52 -14.22 19.60
CA LEU A 172 20.72 -15.59 20.12
C LEU A 172 21.07 -16.57 19.00
N PHE A 173 20.43 -16.43 17.83
CA PHE A 173 20.71 -17.28 16.68
C PHE A 173 22.13 -17.11 16.15
N LEU A 174 22.61 -15.86 16.03
CA LEU A 174 23.99 -15.57 15.61
C LEU A 174 25.02 -16.13 16.60
N LEU A 175 24.78 -15.98 17.90
CA LEU A 175 25.65 -16.55 18.93
C LEU A 175 25.68 -18.09 18.87
N GLY A 176 24.53 -18.72 18.64
CA GLY A 176 24.43 -20.16 18.45
C GLY A 176 25.25 -20.66 17.26
N LEU A 177 25.16 -19.98 16.11
CA LEU A 177 25.96 -20.30 14.93
C LEU A 177 27.46 -20.14 15.17
N LEU A 178 27.88 -19.07 15.87
CA LEU A 178 29.29 -18.86 16.21
C LEU A 178 29.82 -19.93 17.17
N ALA A 179 29.00 -20.37 18.14
CA ALA A 179 29.37 -21.43 19.06
C ALA A 179 29.52 -22.79 18.35
N VAL A 180 28.57 -23.14 17.48
CA VAL A 180 28.64 -24.37 16.67
C VAL A 180 29.83 -24.32 15.73
N TYR A 181 30.10 -23.17 15.08
CA TYR A 181 31.25 -23.00 14.20
C TYR A 181 32.57 -23.15 14.96
N LYS A 182 32.72 -22.51 16.12
CA LYS A 182 33.92 -22.66 16.96
C LYS A 182 34.09 -24.10 17.46
N TYR A 183 32.99 -24.75 17.85
CA TYR A 183 33.02 -26.16 18.27
C TYR A 183 33.46 -27.08 17.14
N TRP A 184 32.93 -26.86 15.93
CA TRP A 184 33.30 -27.63 14.75
C TRP A 184 34.76 -27.42 14.34
N GLN A 185 35.24 -26.17 14.41
CA GLN A 185 36.67 -25.88 14.22
C GLN A 185 37.54 -26.57 15.26
N LYS A 186 37.14 -26.60 16.53
CA LYS A 186 37.89 -27.28 17.59
C LYS A 186 37.95 -28.79 17.33
N LYS A 187 36.81 -29.39 17.00
CA LYS A 187 36.70 -30.82 16.65
C LYS A 187 37.54 -31.17 15.41
N LYS A 188 37.60 -30.29 14.42
CA LYS A 188 38.43 -30.46 13.22
C LYS A 188 39.92 -30.56 13.59
N ARG A 189 40.41 -29.69 14.49
CA ARG A 189 41.81 -29.71 14.95
C ARG A 189 42.16 -30.99 15.70
N GLU A 190 41.24 -31.54 16.49
CA GLU A 190 41.44 -32.81 17.20
C GLU A 190 41.58 -33.98 16.21
N GLN A 191 40.77 -33.99 15.14
CA GLN A 191 40.88 -35.02 14.09
C GLN A 191 42.19 -34.93 13.30
N ASP A 192 42.68 -33.73 13.02
CA ASP A 192 43.94 -33.53 12.31
C ASP A 192 45.15 -33.97 13.15
N GLN A 193 45.11 -33.76 14.48
CA GLN A 193 46.15 -34.27 15.39
C GLN A 193 46.14 -35.80 15.53
N ALA A 194 44.96 -36.43 15.61
CA ALA A 194 44.88 -37.90 15.65
C ALA A 194 45.39 -38.53 14.34
N ARG A 195 45.15 -37.88 13.19
CA ARG A 195 45.70 -38.30 11.91
C ARG A 195 47.22 -38.12 11.82
N PHE A 196 47.76 -37.11 12.49
CA PHE A 196 49.20 -36.85 12.53
C PHE A 196 49.93 -37.84 13.46
N LEU A 197 49.37 -38.14 14.64
CA LEU A 197 49.90 -39.17 15.55
C LEU A 197 49.96 -40.56 14.91
N LYS A 198 48.92 -40.94 14.15
CA LYS A 198 48.91 -42.20 13.40
C LYS A 198 50.07 -42.32 12.40
N LEU A 199 50.54 -41.20 11.82
CA LEU A 199 51.68 -41.22 10.91
C LEU A 199 53.03 -41.42 11.62
N PHE A 200 53.13 -41.13 12.93
CA PHE A 200 54.33 -41.45 13.71
C PHE A 200 54.27 -42.87 14.27
N GLU A 201 53.09 -43.34 14.66
CA GLU A 201 52.89 -44.71 15.17
C GLU A 201 53.19 -45.76 14.07
N ASP A 202 52.76 -45.53 12.82
CA ASP A 202 53.12 -46.40 11.68
C ASP A 202 54.60 -46.23 11.24
N GLY A 203 55.32 -45.22 11.75
CA GLY A 203 56.73 -44.95 11.44
C GLY A 203 57.71 -45.53 12.47
N ASP A 204 57.32 -45.61 13.74
CA ASP A 204 58.11 -46.22 14.83
C ASP A 204 58.09 -47.77 14.79
N ASP A 205 57.07 -48.39 14.17
CA ASP A 205 56.99 -49.85 13.99
C ASP A 205 57.91 -50.39 12.85
N ILE A 206 58.76 -49.53 12.24
CA ILE A 206 59.69 -49.92 11.17
C ILE A 206 61.16 -49.99 11.66
N GLU A 207 61.47 -49.62 12.91
CA GLU A 207 62.85 -49.68 13.43
C GLU A 207 63.20 -50.96 14.22
N ASP A 208 62.27 -51.88 14.45
CA ASP A 208 62.51 -53.11 15.24
C ASP A 208 62.85 -54.39 14.42
N GLU A 209 63.00 -54.34 13.09
CA GLU A 209 63.40 -55.50 12.26
C GLU A 209 64.61 -55.30 11.32
N LEU A 210 65.52 -54.35 11.60
CA LEU A 210 66.79 -54.20 10.85
C LEU A 210 68.03 -54.34 11.76
N GLY A 211 68.09 -55.45 12.51
CA GLY A 211 69.28 -55.91 13.22
C GLY A 211 70.29 -56.59 12.29
N LEU A 212 71.03 -55.82 11.50
CA LEU A 212 72.14 -56.31 10.66
C LEU A 212 73.50 -55.94 11.29
N GLY A 213 74.06 -56.91 12.03
CA GLY A 213 75.50 -57.22 12.03
C GLY A 213 76.42 -56.57 13.08
N SER A 214 77.03 -57.39 13.94
CA SER A 214 78.45 -57.18 14.25
C SER A 214 79.21 -58.51 14.42
N VAL A 215 80.37 -58.53 13.80
CA VAL A 215 81.40 -59.55 13.73
C VAL A 215 82.01 -59.82 15.10
N LEU A 216 82.08 -61.09 15.49
CA LEU A 216 83.27 -61.78 16.05
C LEU A 216 83.00 -63.28 16.13
#